data_AF-A0A2D7NX62-F1
#
_entry.id   AF-A0A2D7NX62-F1
#
_cell.length_a   1.000
_cell.length_b   1.000
_cell.length_c   1.000
_cell.angle_alpha   90.00
_cell.angle_beta   90.00
_cell.angle_gamma   90.00
#
_symmetry.space_group_name_H-M   'P 1'
#
loop_
_entity.id
_entity.type
_entity.pdbx_description
1 polymer ?
#
loop_
_entity_poly.entity_id
_entity_poly.type
_entity_poly.pdbx_seq_one_letter_code
_entity_poly.pdbx_strand_id
1 'polypeptide(L)' 'MILVFKVSFNNYIVWKKEFDAHKERAAVCEESKTTVGKINDISCMVMLTMSTWRYVAINELRLPEKVEGIRDS' A
#
# COMPACT_ATOMS: atom_id res chain seq x y z
N MET A 1 1.69 8.91 5.97
CA MET A 1 2.68 7.83 6.24
C MET A 1 3.14 7.27 4.92
N ILE A 2 4.42 6.91 4.78
CA ILE A 2 4.97 6.33 3.54
C ILE A 2 5.28 4.86 3.80
N LEU A 3 4.76 3.98 2.96
CA LEU A 3 5.04 2.54 3.01
C LEU A 3 5.85 2.18 1.76
N VAL A 4 7.04 1.61 1.96
CA VAL A 4 7.90 1.13 0.87
C VAL A 4 8.06 -0.38 1.02
N PHE A 5 7.75 -1.12 -0.03
CA PHE A 5 7.91 -2.58 -0.04
C PHE A 5 8.37 -3.08 -1.41
N LYS A 6 9.10 -4.20 -1.39
CA LYS A 6 9.51 -4.92 -2.58
C LYS A 6 8.48 -6.00 -2.89
N VAL A 7 8.02 -6.04 -4.13
CA VAL A 7 7.11 -7.07 -4.62
C VAL A 7 7.86 -7.93 -5.62
N SER A 8 7.68 -9.25 -5.51
CA SER A 8 8.13 -10.22 -6.51
C SER A 8 6.93 -10.70 -7.32
N PHE A 9 7.11 -10.86 -8.62
CA PHE A 9 6.04 -11.26 -9.55
C PHE A 9 6.63 -12.03 -10.73
N ASN A 10 5.81 -12.85 -11.38
CA ASN A 10 6.21 -13.60 -12.56
C ASN A 10 6.14 -12.77 -13.85
N ASN A 11 5.29 -11.72 -13.87
CA ASN A 11 5.13 -10.84 -15.02
C ASN A 11 4.76 -9.42 -14.56
N TYR A 12 5.68 -8.47 -14.77
CA TYR A 12 5.50 -7.07 -14.35
C TYR A 12 4.27 -6.40 -14.99
N ILE A 13 4.01 -6.65 -16.27
CA ILE A 13 2.95 -5.97 -17.02
C ILE A 13 1.58 -6.41 -16.49
N VAL A 14 1.40 -7.71 -16.30
CA VAL A 14 0.15 -8.27 -15.75
C VAL A 14 -0.06 -7.77 -14.32
N TRP A 15 0.97 -7.88 -13.48
CA TRP A 15 0.92 -7.41 -12.10
C TRP A 15 0.61 -5.92 -12.01
N LYS A 16 1.25 -5.07 -12.83
CA LYS A 16 1.05 -3.62 -12.81
C LYS A 16 -0.39 -3.25 -13.21
N LYS A 17 -0.96 -3.96 -14.20
CA LYS A 17 -2.35 -3.77 -14.62
C LYS A 17 -3.34 -4.12 -13.50
N GLU A 18 -3.13 -5.24 -12.82
CA GLU A 18 -3.96 -5.63 -11.67
C GLU A 18 -3.81 -4.67 -10.50
N PHE A 19 -2.57 -4.28 -10.21
CA PHE A 19 -2.25 -3.30 -9.17
C PHE A 19 -2.93 -1.96 -9.46
N ASP A 20 -2.89 -1.44 -10.69
CA ASP A 20 -3.53 -0.17 -11.08
C ASP A 20 -5.06 -0.25 -11.16
N ALA A 21 -5.64 -1.44 -11.35
CA ALA A 21 -7.08 -1.64 -11.35
C ALA A 21 -7.69 -1.86 -9.94
N HIS A 22 -6.86 -1.97 -8.90
CA HIS A 22 -7.32 -2.36 -7.56
C HIS A 22 -8.07 -1.23 -6.84
N LYS A 23 -9.40 -1.36 -6.73
CA LYS A 23 -10.31 -0.32 -6.19
C LYS A 23 -9.96 0.14 -4.78
N GLU A 24 -9.38 -0.73 -3.95
CA GLU A 24 -9.00 -0.39 -2.58
C GLU A 24 -7.77 0.52 -2.50
N ARG A 25 -7.00 0.69 -3.59
CA ARG A 25 -5.86 1.62 -3.61
C ARG A 25 -6.32 3.05 -3.51
N ALA A 26 -7.37 3.42 -4.25
CA ALA A 26 -8.02 4.71 -4.11
C ALA A 26 -8.57 4.93 -2.70
N ALA A 27 -8.90 3.85 -1.96
CA ALA A 27 -9.40 3.91 -0.58
C ALA A 27 -8.30 4.17 0.46
N VAL A 28 -7.11 3.58 0.26
CA VAL A 28 -6.04 3.54 1.27
C VAL A 28 -4.87 4.50 0.95
N CYS A 29 -4.61 4.77 -0.32
CA CYS A 29 -3.41 5.46 -0.79
C CYS A 29 -3.74 6.65 -1.69
N GLU A 30 -2.90 7.69 -1.63
CA GLU A 30 -2.94 8.76 -2.64
C GLU A 30 -2.28 8.23 -3.92
N GLU A 31 -3.12 7.92 -4.93
CA GLU A 31 -2.66 7.37 -6.21
C GLU A 31 -1.69 8.31 -6.93
N SER A 32 -1.90 9.63 -6.85
CA SER A 32 -1.04 10.66 -7.43
C SER A 32 0.38 10.70 -6.85
N LYS A 33 0.57 10.14 -5.65
CA LYS A 33 1.86 10.06 -4.94
C LYS A 33 2.38 8.64 -4.81
N THR A 34 1.71 7.68 -5.45
CA THR A 34 2.17 6.29 -5.49
C THR A 34 3.17 6.12 -6.61
N THR A 35 4.37 5.66 -6.27
CA THR A 35 5.43 5.42 -7.25
C THR A 35 5.74 3.93 -7.33
N VAL A 36 5.86 3.40 -8.54
CA VAL A 36 6.31 2.04 -8.80
C VAL A 36 7.60 2.10 -9.59
N GLY A 37 8.69 1.64 -8.99
CA GLY A 37 10.00 1.53 -9.62
C GLY A 37 10.29 0.09 -10.00
N LYS A 38 10.43 -0.21 -11.29
CA LYS A 38 10.88 -1.53 -11.75
C LYS A 38 12.34 -1.72 -11.34
N ILE A 39 12.65 -2.82 -10.64
CA ILE A 39 14.03 -3.17 -10.25
C ILE A 39 14.62 -4.11 -11.30
N ASN A 40 13.88 -5.18 -11.62
CA ASN A 40 14.24 -6.16 -12.64
C ASN A 40 12.95 -6.78 -13.21
N ASP A 41 13.06 -7.83 -14.03
CA ASP A 41 11.90 -8.44 -14.68
C ASP A 41 11.00 -9.25 -13.75
N ILE A 42 11.48 -9.56 -12.53
CA ILE A 42 10.79 -10.39 -11.54
C ILE A 42 10.42 -9.62 -10.25
N SER A 43 10.81 -8.36 -10.13
CA SER A 43 10.56 -7.57 -8.92
C SER A 43 10.53 -6.06 -9.15
N CYS A 44 9.74 -5.37 -8.34
CA CYS A 44 9.63 -3.91 -8.30
C CYS A 44 9.58 -3.41 -6.87
N MET A 45 9.90 -2.13 -6.70
CA MET A 45 9.63 -1.38 -5.49
C MET A 45 8.34 -0.60 -5.66
N VAL A 46 7.50 -0.64 -4.63
CA VAL A 46 6.30 0.16 -4.54
C VAL A 46 6.44 1.10 -3.36
N MET A 47 6.25 2.39 -3.62
CA MET A 47 6.14 3.43 -2.61
C MET A 47 4.69 3.90 -2.58
N LEU A 48 3.97 3.51 -1.53
CA LEU A 48 2.62 3.98 -1.27
C LEU A 48 2.67 5.17 -0.31
N THR A 49 2.04 6.27 -0.73
CA THR A 49 1.83 7.41 0.14
C THR A 49 0.41 7.34 0.69
N MET A 50 0.26 7.10 1.98
CA MET A 50 -1.04 7.11 2.64
C MET A 50 -1.43 8.53 3.05
N SER A 51 -2.64 8.94 2.67
CA SER A 51 -3.28 10.16 3.17
C SER A 51 -3.69 9.97 4.63
N THR A 52 -3.12 10.78 5.53
CA THR A 52 -3.32 10.74 6.98
C THR A 52 -4.80 10.77 7.40
N TRP A 53 -5.66 11.44 6.63
CA TRP A 53 -7.10 11.57 6.89
C TRP A 53 -7.91 10.28 6.69
N ARG A 54 -7.41 9.32 5.90
CA ARG A 54 -8.12 8.05 5.62
C ARG A 54 -7.69 6.92 6.55
N TYR A 55 -6.50 7.01 7.14
CA TYR A 55 -6.05 6.09 8.17
C TYR A 55 -6.91 6.21 9.45
N VAL A 56 -7.32 7.44 9.80
CA VAL A 56 -8.27 7.68 10.90
C VAL A 56 -9.65 7.08 10.58
N ALA A 57 -10.16 7.21 9.35
CA ALA A 57 -11.45 6.61 8.98
C ALA A 57 -11.44 5.05 9.02
N ILE A 58 -10.33 4.42 8.64
CA ILE A 58 -10.19 2.95 8.72
C ILE A 58 -9.99 2.48 10.18
N ASN A 59 -9.31 3.26 11.02
CA ASN A 59 -9.15 2.94 12.45
C ASN A 59 -10.38 3.30 13.30
N GLU A 60 -11.11 4.38 13.00
CA GLU A 60 -12.30 4.79 13.77
C GLU A 60 -13.55 3.97 13.41
N LEU A 61 -13.64 3.40 12.21
CA LEU A 61 -14.66 2.39 11.88
C LEU A 61 -14.35 1.00 12.44
N ARG A 62 -13.24 0.83 13.18
CA ARG A 62 -12.86 -0.44 13.82
C ARG A 62 -12.50 -0.23 15.29
N LEU A 63 -13.52 -0.14 16.14
CA LEU A 63 -13.40 -0.58 17.53
C LEU A 63 -14.58 -1.48 17.89
N PRO A 64 -14.40 -2.58 18.66
CA PRO A 64 -13.18 -3.11 19.28
C PRO A 64 -12.97 -4.61 18.99
N GLU A 65 -11.81 -5.00 18.46
CA GLU A 65 -11.23 -6.28 18.88
C GLU A 65 -9.71 -6.22 18.74
N LYS A 66 -9.09 -5.95 19.90
CA LYS A 66 -7.80 -6.47 20.35
C LYS A 66 -6.69 -6.54 19.30
N VAL A 67 -5.82 -5.54 19.30
CA VAL A 67 -4.42 -5.74 18.90
C VAL A 67 -3.55 -5.16 20.01
N GLU A 68 -3.18 -6.02 20.97
CA GLU A 68 -1.95 -5.81 21.73
C GLU A 68 -0.80 -5.95 20.72
N GLY A 69 -0.02 -4.87 20.57
CA GLY A 69 1.05 -4.80 19.58
C GLY A 69 1.99 -3.65 19.93
N ILE A 70 2.86 -3.92 20.89
CA ILE A 70 4.17 -3.33 21.21
C ILE A 70 4.49 -2.04 20.44
N ARG A 71 4.44 -0.91 21.14
CA ARG A 71 5.20 0.30 20.78
C ARG A 71 6.64 0.09 21.26
N ASP A 72 7.58 0.10 20.33
CA ASP A 72 8.97 0.40 20.66
C ASP A 72 9.10 1.91 20.87
N SER A 73 9.69 2.25 22.02
CA SER A 73 10.05 3.56 22.60
C SER A 73 8.92 4.42 23.19
#